data_AF-A0A8S4QK14-F1
#
_entry.id   AF-A0A8S4QK14-F1
#
_cell.length_a   1.000
_cell.length_b   1.000
_cell.length_c   1.000
_cell.angle_alpha   90.00
_cell.angle_beta   90.00
_cell.angle_gamma   90.00
#
_symmetry.space_group_name_H-M   'P 1'
#
loop_
_entity.id
_entity.type
_entity.pdbx_description
1 polymer ?
#
loop_
_entity_poly.entity_id
_entity_poly.type
_entity_poly.pdbx_seq_one_letter_code
_entity_poly.pdbx_strand_id
1 'polypeptide(L)'
;MVMDNRTNEENQNEQNSSIFITNFQNGETLNYSLVLIRGLITSGACNNNEKIRCITYHNGNENESQWDVYNREFKTIIELKRGENVIDLHYLDQQRKTIILHYEPRRTNFRVTPLYIICQGHDGCFQCPPDADNSIESACSRISIGAKLIQSVTAEKLFESGFGRKTFQLEHEVNQKKPECIVFKSNLNVNKARKMRQGELWTYFGREIMLSELGSNERKYLGFISCTRFKGTDVDKPMTHEEAVSFTEGYAALGGGGLALFGTACLYTWPASVKEIIPKLLDSSPVNSRRFMDDSGYR
;
A
#
# COMPACT_ATOMS: atom_id res chain seq x y z
N MET A 1 41.72 9.04 33.41
CA MET A 1 40.74 9.53 32.41
C MET A 1 40.62 8.44 31.36
N VAL A 2 39.57 7.63 31.44
CA VAL A 2 39.26 6.64 30.40
C VAL A 2 38.61 7.43 29.27
N MET A 3 39.34 7.59 28.16
CA MET A 3 38.79 8.20 26.95
C MET A 3 37.70 7.28 26.40
N ASP A 4 36.56 7.88 26.08
CA ASP A 4 35.35 7.20 25.62
C ASP A 4 35.57 6.69 24.18
N ASN A 5 36.14 5.49 24.05
CA ASN A 5 36.45 4.87 22.75
C ASN A 5 35.21 4.54 21.92
N ARG A 6 34.00 4.51 22.51
CA ARG A 6 32.76 4.17 21.80
C ARG A 6 32.38 5.23 20.77
N THR A 7 32.56 6.51 21.08
CA THR A 7 32.21 7.62 20.18
C THR A 7 33.16 7.73 18.98
N ASN A 8 34.39 7.20 19.09
CA ASN A 8 35.35 7.16 17.99
C ASN A 8 35.13 5.95 17.06
N GLU A 9 34.70 4.80 17.59
CA GLU A 9 34.36 3.62 16.77
C GLU A 9 33.07 3.83 15.94
N GLU A 10 32.06 4.48 16.51
CA GLU A 10 30.82 4.83 15.78
C GLU A 10 31.10 5.81 14.63
N ASN A 11 31.94 6.83 14.85
CA ASN A 11 32.31 7.81 13.82
C ASN A 11 33.23 7.23 12.72
N GLN A 12 34.09 6.26 13.04
CA GLN A 12 34.92 5.58 12.02
C GLN A 12 34.11 4.62 11.15
N ASN A 13 33.07 3.98 11.69
CA ASN A 13 32.18 3.12 10.91
C ASN A 13 31.28 3.91 9.94
N GLU A 14 30.88 5.15 10.27
CA GLU A 14 30.11 5.98 9.34
C GLU A 14 30.91 6.46 8.12
N GLN A 15 32.22 6.69 8.25
CA GLN A 15 33.08 7.12 7.14
C GLN A 15 33.50 5.97 6.20
N ASN A 16 33.29 4.71 6.59
CA ASN A 16 33.65 3.54 5.79
C ASN A 16 32.46 2.72 5.26
N SER A 17 31.21 3.11 5.56
CA SER A 17 30.03 2.42 5.03
C SER A 17 29.85 2.73 3.54
N SER A 18 29.89 1.69 2.70
CA SER A 18 29.54 1.80 1.28
C SER A 18 28.07 2.16 1.04
N ILE A 19 27.21 2.00 2.04
CA ILE A 19 25.77 2.24 1.92
C ILE A 19 25.47 3.69 2.30
N PHE A 20 24.96 4.45 1.33
CA PHE A 20 24.54 5.84 1.51
C PHE A 20 23.04 5.98 1.29
N ILE A 21 22.29 6.39 2.32
CA ILE A 21 20.84 6.62 2.25
C ILE A 21 20.59 8.05 1.74
N THR A 22 19.74 8.19 0.73
CA THR A 22 19.56 9.46 0.01
C THR A 22 18.34 10.25 0.42
N ASN A 23 17.31 9.61 0.99
CA ASN A 23 16.02 10.24 1.24
C ASN A 23 15.58 10.28 2.71
N PHE A 24 16.42 9.84 3.65
CA PHE A 24 16.14 9.94 5.09
C PHE A 24 17.41 10.28 5.88
N GLN A 25 17.22 10.99 6.99
CA GLN A 25 18.26 11.26 7.97
C GLN A 25 18.10 10.34 9.20
N ASN A 26 19.22 10.04 9.87
CA ASN A 26 19.18 9.28 11.11
C ASN A 26 18.43 10.07 12.19
N GLY A 27 17.49 9.42 12.89
CA GLY A 27 16.61 10.03 13.88
C GLY A 27 15.43 10.82 13.29
N GLU A 28 15.20 10.76 11.97
CA GLU A 28 14.07 11.46 11.36
C GLU A 28 12.73 10.92 11.85
N THR A 29 11.77 11.81 12.08
CA THR A 29 10.40 11.47 12.52
C THR A 29 9.41 11.56 11.35
N LEU A 30 8.67 10.47 11.14
CA LEU A 30 7.73 10.27 10.05
C LEU A 30 6.31 10.09 10.58
N ASN A 31 5.32 10.51 9.78
CA ASN A 31 3.90 10.47 10.15
C ASN A 31 3.08 9.38 9.44
N TYR A 32 3.74 8.47 8.73
CA TYR A 32 3.17 7.33 8.02
C TYR A 32 4.05 6.09 8.22
N SER A 33 3.46 4.90 8.20
CA SER A 33 4.18 3.67 8.57
C SER A 33 4.96 3.03 7.41
N LEU A 34 4.43 3.04 6.18
CA LEU A 34 5.07 2.36 5.06
C LEU A 34 6.07 3.31 4.37
N VAL A 35 7.36 3.05 4.51
CA VAL A 35 8.42 3.93 4.00
C VAL A 35 9.20 3.28 2.87
N LEU A 36 9.63 4.10 1.91
CA LEU A 36 10.50 3.70 0.81
C LEU A 36 11.88 4.26 1.07
N ILE A 37 12.82 3.47 1.59
CA ILE A 37 14.21 3.91 1.74
C ILE A 37 14.90 3.76 0.39
N ARG A 38 15.62 4.81 -0.03
CA ARG A 38 16.44 4.84 -1.24
C ARG A 38 17.89 5.08 -0.85
N GLY A 39 18.79 4.48 -1.60
CA GLY A 39 20.21 4.72 -1.37
C GLY A 39 21.10 4.29 -2.51
N LEU A 40 22.39 4.55 -2.31
CA LEU A 40 23.48 4.29 -3.23
C LEU A 40 24.53 3.42 -2.56
N ILE A 41 25.18 2.57 -3.34
CA ILE A 41 26.38 1.84 -2.98
C ILE A 41 27.58 2.60 -3.54
N THR A 42 28.40 3.19 -2.67
CA THR A 42 29.48 4.12 -3.04
C THR A 42 30.82 3.45 -3.31
N SER A 43 30.98 2.17 -2.95
CA SER A 43 32.20 1.39 -3.15
C SER A 43 31.95 0.00 -3.74
N GLY A 44 32.98 -0.61 -4.33
CA GLY A 44 32.89 -1.92 -4.96
C GLY A 44 32.55 -1.91 -6.46
N ALA A 45 32.61 -3.09 -7.09
CA ALA A 45 32.28 -3.27 -8.49
C ALA A 45 30.77 -3.08 -8.73
N CYS A 46 30.39 -2.56 -9.90
CA CYS A 46 28.99 -2.49 -10.30
C CYS A 46 28.58 -3.83 -10.92
N ASN A 47 27.95 -4.71 -10.14
CA ASN A 47 27.32 -5.93 -10.61
C ASN A 47 25.83 -5.90 -10.22
N ASN A 48 24.95 -6.29 -11.14
CA ASN A 48 23.50 -6.24 -10.93
C ASN A 48 22.94 -7.55 -10.33
N ASN A 49 23.81 -8.32 -9.66
CA ASN A 49 23.47 -9.63 -9.08
C ASN A 49 23.43 -9.58 -7.55
N GLU A 50 23.85 -8.47 -6.94
CA GLU A 50 23.95 -8.33 -5.49
C GLU A 50 22.64 -7.81 -4.91
N LYS A 51 22.41 -8.15 -3.64
CA LYS A 51 21.25 -7.72 -2.87
C LYS A 51 21.66 -7.01 -1.61
N ILE A 52 20.86 -6.03 -1.21
CA ILE A 52 20.92 -5.44 0.13
C ILE A 52 19.97 -6.23 1.04
N ARG A 53 20.50 -6.69 2.17
CA ARG A 53 19.69 -7.27 3.25
C ARG A 53 19.24 -6.13 4.16
N CYS A 54 17.96 -6.10 4.46
CA CYS A 54 17.36 -5.12 5.35
C CYS A 54 16.75 -5.86 6.53
N ILE A 55 17.28 -5.58 7.71
CA ILE A 55 16.89 -6.20 8.97
C ILE A 55 16.21 -5.14 9.83
N THR A 56 15.05 -5.49 10.39
CA THR A 56 14.32 -4.64 11.33
C THR A 56 14.03 -5.40 12.61
N TYR A 57 14.18 -4.74 13.74
CA TYR A 57 13.93 -5.34 15.05
C TYR A 57 12.64 -4.80 15.63
N HIS A 58 11.77 -5.71 16.07
CA HIS A 58 10.52 -5.32 16.73
C HIS A 58 10.17 -6.31 17.85
N ASN A 59 10.06 -5.82 19.08
CA ASN A 59 9.73 -6.61 20.27
C ASN A 59 10.61 -7.88 20.43
N GLY A 60 11.90 -7.79 20.07
CA GLY A 60 12.84 -8.91 20.11
C GLY A 60 12.75 -9.88 18.93
N ASN A 61 11.80 -9.67 17.99
CA ASN A 61 11.74 -10.42 16.74
C ASN A 61 12.48 -9.67 15.63
N GLU A 62 13.33 -10.39 14.93
CA GLU A 62 14.03 -9.94 13.75
C GLU A 62 13.19 -10.21 12.49
N ASN A 63 13.02 -9.20 11.64
CA ASN A 63 12.44 -9.37 10.31
C ASN A 63 13.49 -8.98 9.26
N GLU A 64 13.91 -9.97 8.47
CA GLU A 64 14.83 -9.80 7.36
C GLU A 64 14.08 -9.76 6.02
N SER A 65 14.56 -8.90 5.11
CA SER A 65 14.14 -8.84 3.70
C SER A 65 15.34 -8.58 2.80
N GLN A 66 15.26 -9.00 1.53
CA GLN A 66 16.33 -8.81 0.55
C GLN A 66 15.83 -8.04 -0.65
N TRP A 67 16.63 -7.09 -1.12
CA TRP A 67 16.26 -6.16 -2.19
C TRP A 67 17.39 -6.07 -3.22
N ASP A 68 17.03 -6.03 -4.49
CA ASP A 68 18.04 -5.99 -5.57
C ASP A 68 18.79 -4.64 -5.56
N VAL A 69 20.09 -4.72 -5.82
CA VAL A 69 20.93 -3.56 -6.13
C VAL A 69 21.13 -3.51 -7.63
N TYR A 70 20.75 -2.40 -8.25
CA TYR A 70 20.87 -2.21 -9.69
C TYR A 70 21.55 -0.88 -9.99
N ASN A 71 22.62 -0.92 -10.78
CA ASN A 71 23.45 0.26 -11.08
C ASN A 71 23.88 1.03 -9.81
N ARG A 72 24.24 0.29 -8.76
CA ARG A 72 24.59 0.82 -7.42
C ARG A 72 23.46 1.53 -6.68
N GLU A 73 22.23 1.50 -7.18
CA GLU A 73 21.08 2.02 -6.47
C GLU A 73 20.31 0.88 -5.80
N PHE A 74 19.69 1.17 -4.67
CA PHE A 74 18.76 0.25 -4.03
C PHE A 74 17.52 0.98 -3.52
N LYS A 75 16.45 0.21 -3.38
CA LYS A 75 15.19 0.65 -2.79
C LYS A 75 14.68 -0.44 -1.84
N THR A 76 14.32 -0.08 -0.62
CA THR A 76 13.68 -1.00 0.32
C THR A 76 12.34 -0.43 0.78
N ILE A 77 11.33 -1.28 0.92
CA ILE A 77 10.03 -0.90 1.47
C ILE A 77 9.90 -1.54 2.85
N ILE A 78 9.67 -0.70 3.86
CA ILE A 78 9.63 -1.12 5.26
C ILE A 78 8.36 -0.57 5.90
N GLU A 79 7.68 -1.40 6.67
CA GLU A 79 6.57 -0.95 7.52
C GLU A 79 7.07 -0.69 8.94
N LEU A 80 7.11 0.58 9.32
CA LEU A 80 7.48 1.05 10.64
C LEU A 80 6.40 0.75 11.67
N LYS A 81 6.85 0.54 12.91
CA LYS A 81 6.01 0.43 14.10
C LYS A 81 6.09 1.73 14.88
N ARG A 82 5.03 2.06 15.62
CA ARG A 82 4.98 3.36 16.33
C ARG A 82 6.15 3.45 17.31
N GLY A 83 6.77 4.63 17.37
CA GLY A 83 7.98 4.87 18.15
C GLY A 83 9.24 4.66 17.32
N GLU A 84 10.31 4.20 17.98
CA GLU A 84 11.63 4.01 17.37
C GLU A 84 11.70 2.71 16.56
N ASN A 85 12.31 2.78 15.38
CA ASN A 85 12.60 1.64 14.51
C ASN A 85 14.08 1.66 14.14
N VAL A 86 14.79 0.62 14.55
CA VAL A 86 16.20 0.40 14.16
C VAL A 86 16.21 -0.47 12.91
N ILE A 87 16.86 0.03 11.86
CA ILE A 87 16.91 -0.59 10.54
C ILE A 87 18.38 -0.79 10.17
N ASP A 88 18.78 -2.06 10.05
CA ASP A 88 20.12 -2.45 9.65
C ASP A 88 20.13 -2.83 8.17
N LEU A 89 20.94 -2.13 7.39
CA LEU A 89 21.19 -2.41 5.98
C LEU A 89 22.56 -3.09 5.85
N HIS A 90 22.58 -4.30 5.31
CA HIS A 90 23.81 -5.04 5.03
C HIS A 90 23.98 -5.22 3.53
N TYR A 91 25.17 -4.91 3.03
CA TYR A 91 25.55 -5.12 1.64
C TYR A 91 26.87 -5.89 1.61
N LEU A 92 26.87 -7.06 0.97
CA LEU A 92 27.95 -8.05 1.10
C LEU A 92 28.21 -8.38 2.59
N ASP A 93 29.26 -9.13 2.90
CA ASP A 93 29.52 -9.57 4.28
C ASP A 93 30.17 -8.49 5.16
N GLN A 94 30.59 -7.37 4.59
CA GLN A 94 31.45 -6.38 5.27
C GLN A 94 30.81 -5.00 5.44
N GLN A 95 29.80 -4.63 4.64
CA GLN A 95 29.26 -3.28 4.64
C GLN A 95 27.95 -3.23 5.41
N ARG A 96 27.87 -2.34 6.39
CA ARG A 96 26.71 -2.18 7.26
C ARG A 96 26.40 -0.71 7.46
N LYS A 97 25.12 -0.37 7.39
CA LYS A 97 24.60 0.94 7.78
C LYS A 97 23.34 0.76 8.60
N THR A 98 23.37 1.31 9.81
CA THR A 98 22.18 1.42 10.66
C THR A 98 21.55 2.79 10.47
N ILE A 99 20.23 2.83 10.36
CA ILE A 99 19.43 4.04 10.43
C ILE A 99 18.30 3.85 11.44
N ILE A 100 18.08 4.87 12.27
CA ILE A 100 16.99 4.94 13.22
C ILE A 100 15.93 5.87 12.65
N LEU A 101 14.69 5.39 12.54
CA LEU A 101 13.54 6.19 12.13
C LEU A 101 12.46 6.15 13.22
N HIS A 102 11.86 7.30 13.52
CA HIS A 102 10.74 7.37 14.44
C HIS A 102 9.42 7.48 13.66
N TYR A 103 8.44 6.66 14.00
CA TYR A 103 7.09 6.78 13.44
C TYR A 103 6.10 7.28 14.51
N GLU A 104 5.61 8.50 14.30
CA GLU A 104 4.56 9.11 15.11
C GLU A 104 3.45 9.67 14.21
N PRO A 105 2.27 9.01 14.16
CA PRO A 105 1.12 9.53 13.44
C PRO A 105 0.79 10.96 13.85
N ARG A 106 0.44 11.79 12.88
CA ARG A 106 0.04 13.16 13.14
C ARG A 106 -1.24 13.17 14.00
N ARG A 107 -1.26 14.03 15.02
CA ARG A 107 -2.49 14.34 15.75
C ARG A 107 -3.39 15.20 14.86
N THR A 108 -4.50 14.62 14.41
CA THR A 108 -5.46 15.28 13.51
C THR A 108 -6.84 14.64 13.66
N ASN A 109 -7.89 15.44 13.48
CA ASN A 109 -9.25 14.91 13.31
C ASN A 109 -9.49 14.42 11.87
N PHE A 110 -8.77 15.01 10.91
CA PHE A 110 -8.90 14.71 9.49
C PHE A 110 -8.20 13.40 9.12
N ARG A 111 -8.93 12.48 8.51
CA ARG A 111 -8.44 11.13 8.18
C ARG A 111 -9.08 10.52 6.95
N VAL A 112 -8.34 9.64 6.30
CA VAL A 112 -8.82 8.78 5.22
C VAL A 112 -9.19 7.42 5.81
N THR A 113 -10.38 6.92 5.48
CA THR A 113 -10.95 5.68 6.01
C THR A 113 -11.17 4.69 4.87
N PRO A 114 -10.32 3.66 4.74
CA PRO A 114 -10.56 2.58 3.78
C PRO A 114 -11.77 1.74 4.19
N LEU A 115 -12.66 1.46 3.24
CA LEU A 115 -13.88 0.69 3.44
C LEU A 115 -13.97 -0.48 2.45
N TYR A 116 -14.36 -1.65 2.94
CA TYR A 116 -14.81 -2.76 2.11
C TYR A 116 -16.33 -2.90 2.23
N ILE A 117 -17.04 -2.51 1.18
CA ILE A 117 -18.51 -2.38 1.18
C ILE A 117 -19.14 -3.67 0.68
N ILE A 118 -19.83 -4.36 1.58
CA ILE A 118 -20.54 -5.60 1.27
C ILE A 118 -22.03 -5.32 1.15
N CYS A 119 -22.56 -5.52 -0.05
CA CYS A 119 -23.99 -5.37 -0.34
C CYS A 119 -24.83 -6.44 0.37
N GLN A 120 -26.08 -6.10 0.68
CA GLN A 120 -27.04 -7.03 1.25
C GLN A 120 -27.23 -8.24 0.33
N GLY A 121 -27.09 -9.45 0.88
CA GLY A 121 -27.20 -10.71 0.15
C GLY A 121 -25.94 -11.12 -0.61
N HIS A 122 -24.82 -10.40 -0.47
CA HIS A 122 -23.52 -10.84 -0.96
C HIS A 122 -22.73 -11.56 0.14
N ASP A 123 -21.97 -12.59 -0.22
CA ASP A 123 -21.10 -13.35 0.71
C ASP A 123 -19.89 -12.54 1.19
N GLY A 124 -19.49 -11.54 0.41
CA GLY A 124 -18.33 -10.69 0.70
C GLY A 124 -17.04 -11.17 0.04
N CYS A 125 -17.09 -12.22 -0.77
CA CYS A 125 -15.93 -12.70 -1.51
C CYS A 125 -15.81 -11.95 -2.84
N PHE A 126 -14.68 -11.31 -3.11
CA PHE A 126 -14.47 -10.64 -4.40
C PHE A 126 -14.13 -11.65 -5.51
N GLN A 127 -14.18 -11.20 -6.77
CA GLN A 127 -13.80 -12.06 -7.90
C GLN A 127 -12.29 -12.24 -7.97
N CYS A 128 -11.83 -13.49 -8.08
CA CYS A 128 -10.41 -13.81 -8.25
C CYS A 128 -10.23 -15.13 -9.04
N PRO A 129 -9.01 -15.44 -9.50
CA PRO A 129 -8.59 -16.77 -9.93
C PRO A 129 -8.77 -17.84 -8.83
N PRO A 130 -8.99 -19.13 -9.17
CA PRO A 130 -9.26 -20.20 -8.20
C PRO A 130 -8.16 -20.43 -7.15
N ASP A 131 -6.93 -20.05 -7.46
CA ASP A 131 -5.73 -20.17 -6.62
C ASP A 131 -5.47 -18.92 -5.75
N ALA A 132 -6.25 -17.86 -5.92
CA ALA A 132 -6.13 -16.64 -5.14
C ALA A 132 -7.15 -16.60 -3.99
N ASP A 133 -6.73 -16.07 -2.84
CA ASP A 133 -7.61 -15.79 -1.71
C ASP A 133 -8.51 -14.57 -2.01
N ASN A 134 -9.83 -14.78 -1.95
CA ASN A 134 -10.85 -13.75 -2.11
C ASN A 134 -11.69 -13.45 -0.87
N SER A 135 -11.25 -13.91 0.30
CA SER A 135 -11.92 -13.64 1.56
C SER A 135 -12.07 -12.14 1.84
N ILE A 136 -12.97 -11.82 2.78
CA ILE A 136 -13.15 -10.45 3.28
C ILE A 136 -11.83 -9.94 3.89
N GLU A 137 -11.12 -10.82 4.59
CA GLU A 137 -9.83 -10.56 5.22
C GLU A 137 -8.76 -10.21 4.18
N SER A 138 -8.70 -10.96 3.08
CA SER A 138 -7.80 -10.68 1.95
C SER A 138 -8.12 -9.34 1.31
N ALA A 139 -9.41 -9.06 1.09
CA ALA A 139 -9.85 -7.80 0.50
C ALA A 139 -9.43 -6.61 1.37
N CYS A 140 -9.71 -6.67 2.68
CA CYS A 140 -9.30 -5.65 3.63
C CYS A 140 -7.79 -5.46 3.66
N SER A 141 -7.02 -6.55 3.71
CA SER A 141 -5.55 -6.48 3.73
C SER A 141 -4.98 -5.80 2.47
N ARG A 142 -5.49 -6.18 1.29
CA ARG A 142 -5.07 -5.57 0.00
C ARG A 142 -5.42 -4.10 -0.09
N ILE A 143 -6.63 -3.72 0.34
CA ILE A 143 -7.07 -2.33 0.40
C ILE A 143 -6.19 -1.52 1.35
N SER A 144 -5.82 -2.10 2.50
CA SER A 144 -4.96 -1.45 3.49
C SER A 144 -3.54 -1.23 2.98
N ILE A 145 -2.92 -2.22 2.32
CA ILE A 145 -1.62 -2.06 1.68
C ILE A 145 -1.70 -1.01 0.55
N GLY A 146 -2.74 -1.05 -0.28
CA GLY A 146 -2.97 -0.04 -1.31
C GLY A 146 -3.08 1.38 -0.75
N ALA A 147 -3.83 1.56 0.35
CA ALA A 147 -3.97 2.85 1.02
C ALA A 147 -2.64 3.36 1.59
N LYS A 148 -1.84 2.49 2.21
CA LYS A 148 -0.50 2.81 2.71
C LYS A 148 0.46 3.17 1.56
N LEU A 149 0.43 2.44 0.44
CA LEU A 149 1.23 2.76 -0.74
C LEU A 149 0.92 4.16 -1.31
N ILE A 150 -0.37 4.50 -1.43
CA ILE A 150 -0.79 5.85 -1.86
C ILE A 150 -0.30 6.91 -0.86
N GLN A 151 -0.38 6.62 0.44
CA GLN A 151 0.13 7.49 1.49
C GLN A 151 1.64 7.72 1.36
N SER A 152 2.44 6.66 1.13
CA SER A 152 3.89 6.72 0.91
C SER A 152 4.25 7.52 -0.34
N VAL A 153 3.61 7.23 -1.49
CA VAL A 153 3.85 7.95 -2.74
C VAL A 153 3.52 9.42 -2.60
N THR A 154 2.42 9.75 -1.91
CA THR A 154 2.05 11.16 -1.64
C THR A 154 3.14 11.87 -0.84
N ALA A 155 3.65 11.23 0.22
CA ALA A 155 4.72 11.78 1.05
C ALA A 155 6.01 12.04 0.27
N GLU A 156 6.44 11.06 -0.54
CA GLU A 156 7.64 11.15 -1.37
C GLU A 156 7.49 12.23 -2.45
N LYS A 157 6.36 12.28 -3.15
CA LYS A 157 6.15 13.24 -4.24
C LYS A 157 6.02 14.68 -3.75
N LEU A 158 5.38 14.90 -2.61
CA LEU A 158 5.35 16.24 -2.00
C LEU A 158 6.73 16.66 -1.50
N PHE A 159 7.54 15.73 -1.00
CA PHE A 159 8.91 16.05 -0.61
C PHE A 159 9.81 16.37 -1.81
N GLU A 160 9.79 15.53 -2.85
CA GLU A 160 10.51 15.74 -4.11
C GLU A 160 10.15 17.09 -4.75
N SER A 161 8.92 17.56 -4.53
CA SER A 161 8.43 18.86 -5.02
C SER A 161 8.72 20.05 -4.09
N GLY A 162 9.43 19.84 -2.97
CA GLY A 162 9.81 20.91 -2.03
C GLY A 162 8.75 21.32 -1.00
N PHE A 163 7.62 20.61 -0.89
CA PHE A 163 6.55 20.92 0.08
C PHE A 163 6.73 20.25 1.46
N GLY A 164 7.81 19.48 1.62
CA GLY A 164 8.08 18.64 2.79
C GLY A 164 7.41 17.27 2.71
N ARG A 165 7.75 16.37 3.64
CA ARG A 165 7.19 15.00 3.74
C ARG A 165 5.77 14.99 4.31
N LYS A 166 4.80 15.45 3.52
CA LYS A 166 3.41 15.56 3.95
C LYS A 166 2.56 14.49 3.30
N THR A 167 1.63 13.92 4.06
CA THR A 167 0.62 13.00 3.53
C THR A 167 -0.62 13.05 4.42
N PHE A 168 -1.68 12.35 4.00
CA PHE A 168 -2.90 12.20 4.80
C PHE A 168 -2.71 11.13 5.88
N GLN A 169 -3.55 11.15 6.93
CA GLN A 169 -3.53 10.12 7.97
C GLN A 169 -4.62 9.08 7.72
N LEU A 170 -4.31 7.79 7.90
CA LEU A 170 -5.31 6.72 7.87
C LEU A 170 -6.03 6.60 9.22
N GLU A 171 -7.31 6.21 9.22
CA GLU A 171 -8.14 6.11 10.43
C GLU A 171 -7.50 5.24 11.53
N HIS A 172 -6.96 4.07 11.18
CA HIS A 172 -6.32 3.15 12.13
C HIS A 172 -5.04 3.74 12.76
N GLU A 173 -4.36 4.65 12.06
CA GLU A 173 -3.16 5.31 12.56
C GLU A 173 -3.49 6.44 13.53
N VAL A 174 -4.72 6.97 13.54
CA VAL A 174 -5.18 7.89 14.59
C VAL A 174 -5.79 7.09 15.74
N ASN A 175 -6.61 6.09 15.44
CA ASN A 175 -7.29 5.25 16.41
C ASN A 175 -6.95 3.77 16.19
N GLN A 176 -6.00 3.26 16.98
CA GLN A 176 -5.55 1.86 16.89
C GLN A 176 -6.64 0.82 17.21
N LYS A 177 -7.77 1.22 17.79
CA LYS A 177 -8.92 0.32 18.00
C LYS A 177 -9.71 0.07 16.71
N LYS A 178 -9.48 0.85 15.66
CA LYS A 178 -10.11 0.67 14.35
C LYS A 178 -9.24 -0.21 13.46
N PRO A 179 -9.83 -1.10 12.64
CA PRO A 179 -9.09 -1.89 11.68
C PRO A 179 -8.53 -0.99 10.56
N GLU A 180 -7.52 -1.48 9.85
CA GLU A 180 -6.89 -0.75 8.75
C GLU A 180 -7.85 -0.53 7.56
N CYS A 181 -8.79 -1.46 7.36
CA CYS A 181 -9.91 -1.35 6.45
C CYS A 181 -11.18 -1.77 7.19
N ILE A 182 -12.23 -0.94 7.14
CA ILE A 182 -13.49 -1.20 7.83
C ILE A 182 -14.43 -1.94 6.89
N VAL A 183 -14.95 -3.09 7.33
CA VAL A 183 -16.03 -3.78 6.63
C VAL A 183 -17.34 -3.01 6.86
N PHE A 184 -17.92 -2.50 5.78
CA PHE A 184 -19.18 -1.76 5.80
C PHE A 184 -20.29 -2.62 5.18
N LYS A 185 -21.26 -3.04 5.98
CA LYS A 185 -22.43 -3.80 5.50
C LYS A 185 -23.50 -2.81 5.02
N SER A 186 -23.74 -2.80 3.71
CA SER A 186 -24.73 -1.94 3.06
C SER A 186 -26.10 -2.60 3.01
N ASN A 187 -27.17 -1.80 3.08
CA ASN A 187 -28.54 -2.23 2.84
C ASN A 187 -28.88 -2.36 1.36
N LEU A 188 -27.98 -1.98 0.45
CA LEU A 188 -28.18 -2.14 -0.98
C LEU A 188 -28.17 -3.62 -1.34
N ASN A 189 -29.27 -4.13 -1.90
CA ASN A 189 -29.31 -5.49 -2.41
C ASN A 189 -28.29 -5.68 -3.56
N VAL A 190 -27.54 -6.77 -3.51
CA VAL A 190 -26.50 -7.12 -4.50
C VAL A 190 -27.01 -7.11 -5.95
N ASN A 191 -28.20 -7.66 -6.21
CA ASN A 191 -28.75 -7.73 -7.57
C ASN A 191 -29.14 -6.35 -8.11
N LYS A 192 -29.47 -5.42 -7.20
CA LYS A 192 -29.71 -4.01 -7.56
C LYS A 192 -28.39 -3.29 -7.81
N ALA A 193 -27.41 -3.45 -6.91
CA ALA A 193 -26.08 -2.85 -7.06
C ALA A 193 -25.43 -3.20 -8.41
N ARG A 194 -25.50 -4.47 -8.83
CA ARG A 194 -24.92 -4.96 -10.09
C ARG A 194 -25.53 -4.33 -11.35
N LYS A 195 -26.74 -3.76 -11.27
CA LYS A 195 -27.46 -3.10 -12.37
C LYS A 195 -27.31 -1.58 -12.38
N MET A 196 -26.76 -1.00 -11.31
CA MET A 196 -26.60 0.44 -11.17
C MET A 196 -25.36 0.92 -11.91
N ARG A 197 -25.44 2.12 -12.48
CA ARG A 197 -24.29 2.82 -13.06
C ARG A 197 -23.38 3.33 -11.93
N GLN A 198 -22.11 3.55 -12.25
CA GLN A 198 -21.12 4.05 -11.28
C GLN A 198 -21.56 5.29 -10.50
N GLY A 199 -22.22 6.26 -11.14
CA GLY A 199 -22.69 7.49 -10.48
C GLY A 199 -23.84 7.23 -9.49
N GLU A 200 -24.70 6.26 -9.79
CA GLU A 200 -25.79 5.85 -8.89
C GLU A 200 -25.23 5.10 -7.68
N LEU A 201 -24.25 4.22 -7.88
CA LEU A 201 -23.54 3.51 -6.81
C LEU A 201 -22.81 4.50 -5.89
N TRP A 202 -22.06 5.44 -6.49
CA TRP A 202 -21.36 6.50 -5.74
C TRP A 202 -22.31 7.34 -4.90
N THR A 203 -23.45 7.74 -5.49
CA THR A 203 -24.46 8.53 -4.77
C THR A 203 -25.09 7.74 -3.63
N TYR A 204 -25.46 6.48 -3.88
CA TYR A 204 -26.08 5.63 -2.88
C TYR A 204 -25.15 5.38 -1.69
N PHE A 205 -23.94 4.85 -1.94
CA PHE A 205 -23.00 4.54 -0.86
C PHE A 205 -22.49 5.79 -0.16
N GLY A 206 -22.28 6.90 -0.89
CA GLY A 206 -21.93 8.18 -0.27
C GLY A 206 -22.98 8.64 0.73
N ARG A 207 -24.27 8.56 0.37
CA ARG A 207 -25.37 8.89 1.28
C ARG A 207 -25.45 7.91 2.45
N GLU A 208 -25.35 6.61 2.18
CA GLU A 208 -25.48 5.58 3.21
C GLU A 208 -24.37 5.66 4.25
N ILE A 209 -23.11 5.83 3.82
CA ILE A 209 -21.97 6.01 4.72
C ILE A 209 -22.17 7.25 5.59
N MET A 210 -22.59 8.37 5.01
CA MET A 210 -22.79 9.62 5.74
C MET A 210 -23.96 9.59 6.73
N LEU A 211 -24.97 8.74 6.50
CA LEU A 211 -26.08 8.52 7.43
C LEU A 211 -25.80 7.43 8.48
N SER A 212 -24.69 6.71 8.35
CA SER A 212 -24.25 5.69 9.31
C SER A 212 -23.41 6.28 10.46
N GLU A 213 -23.06 5.44 11.43
CA GLU A 213 -22.12 5.80 12.51
C GLU A 213 -20.71 6.17 12.03
N LEU A 214 -20.35 5.80 10.79
CA LEU A 214 -19.07 6.21 10.21
C LEU A 214 -19.09 7.65 9.73
N GLY A 215 -20.28 8.20 9.41
CA GLY A 215 -20.48 9.51 8.79
C GLY A 215 -19.78 10.64 9.52
N SER A 216 -19.00 11.43 8.77
CA SER A 216 -18.21 12.54 9.31
C SER A 216 -17.72 13.45 8.20
N ASN A 217 -17.76 14.77 8.45
CA ASN A 217 -17.18 15.78 7.57
C ASN A 217 -15.64 15.88 7.69
N GLU A 218 -15.07 15.27 8.72
CA GLU A 218 -13.62 15.20 8.94
C GLU A 218 -13.00 13.92 8.33
N ARG A 219 -13.82 13.06 7.70
CA ARG A 219 -13.37 11.84 7.04
C ARG A 219 -13.49 11.94 5.53
N LYS A 220 -12.52 11.35 4.85
CA LYS A 220 -12.62 10.96 3.44
C LYS A 220 -12.66 9.43 3.39
N TYR A 221 -13.50 8.87 2.54
CA TYR A 221 -13.67 7.42 2.43
C TYR A 221 -13.05 6.92 1.14
N LEU A 222 -12.31 5.83 1.26
CA LEU A 222 -11.77 5.07 0.15
C LEU A 222 -12.53 3.73 0.12
N GLY A 223 -13.62 3.67 -0.63
CA GLY A 223 -14.56 2.54 -0.61
C GLY A 223 -14.37 1.57 -1.78
N PHE A 224 -14.51 0.28 -1.50
CA PHE A 224 -14.42 -0.80 -2.47
C PHE A 224 -15.67 -1.68 -2.44
N ILE A 225 -16.32 -1.88 -3.58
CA ILE A 225 -17.58 -2.62 -3.69
C ILE A 225 -17.30 -4.13 -3.81
N SER A 226 -17.69 -4.93 -2.83
CA SER A 226 -17.39 -6.37 -2.78
C SER A 226 -17.95 -7.16 -3.96
N CYS A 227 -19.08 -6.72 -4.52
CA CYS A 227 -19.85 -7.47 -5.50
C CYS A 227 -19.57 -7.10 -6.96
N THR A 228 -18.48 -6.36 -7.21
CA THR A 228 -18.01 -6.10 -8.57
C THR A 228 -17.67 -7.43 -9.25
N ARG A 229 -18.20 -7.64 -10.45
CA ARG A 229 -18.01 -8.91 -11.18
C ARG A 229 -17.89 -8.66 -12.68
N PHE A 230 -16.75 -9.05 -13.23
CA PHE A 230 -16.56 -9.21 -14.66
C PHE A 230 -17.26 -10.48 -15.14
N LYS A 231 -18.15 -10.37 -16.12
CA LYS A 231 -18.94 -11.51 -16.63
C LYS A 231 -18.14 -12.50 -17.45
N GLY A 232 -17.00 -12.07 -17.99
CA GLY A 232 -16.28 -12.82 -19.00
C GLY A 232 -16.82 -12.59 -20.41
N THR A 233 -16.04 -13.05 -21.38
CA THR A 233 -16.39 -12.99 -22.80
C THR A 233 -15.72 -14.15 -23.55
N ASP A 234 -16.37 -14.66 -24.59
CA ASP A 234 -15.78 -15.64 -25.51
C ASP A 234 -14.96 -14.98 -26.62
N VAL A 235 -14.96 -13.65 -26.69
CA VAL A 235 -14.24 -12.91 -27.72
C VAL A 235 -12.75 -12.90 -27.41
N ASP A 236 -11.98 -13.50 -28.32
CA ASP A 236 -10.52 -13.59 -28.23
C ASP A 236 -9.84 -12.35 -28.82
N LYS A 237 -10.15 -11.17 -28.27
CA LYS A 237 -9.53 -9.91 -28.65
C LYS A 237 -9.18 -9.06 -27.41
N PRO A 238 -8.14 -8.22 -27.47
CA PRO A 238 -7.93 -7.16 -26.49
C PRO A 238 -9.16 -6.25 -26.42
N MET A 239 -9.68 -6.01 -25.22
CA MET A 239 -10.81 -5.11 -24.98
C MET A 239 -10.32 -3.70 -24.66
N THR A 240 -11.05 -2.69 -25.13
CA THR A 240 -10.86 -1.32 -24.62
C THR A 240 -11.29 -1.24 -23.15
N HIS A 241 -10.85 -0.21 -22.42
CA HIS A 241 -11.31 0.03 -21.05
C HIS A 241 -12.84 0.15 -20.99
N GLU A 242 -13.46 0.85 -21.94
CA GLU A 242 -14.92 0.99 -22.01
C GLU A 242 -15.63 -0.34 -22.26
N GLU A 243 -15.08 -1.19 -23.14
CA GLU A 243 -15.59 -2.54 -23.37
C GLU A 243 -15.48 -3.37 -22.08
N ALA A 244 -14.33 -3.39 -21.42
CA ALA A 244 -14.13 -4.13 -20.17
C ALA A 244 -15.10 -3.68 -19.07
N VAL A 245 -15.31 -2.38 -18.92
CA VAL A 245 -16.31 -1.81 -17.98
C VAL A 245 -17.73 -2.24 -18.36
N SER A 246 -18.08 -2.31 -19.65
CA SER A 246 -19.41 -2.74 -20.08
C SER A 246 -19.74 -4.20 -19.72
N PHE A 247 -18.72 -5.05 -19.59
CA PHE A 247 -18.83 -6.43 -19.12
C PHE A 247 -18.71 -6.58 -17.58
N THR A 248 -18.52 -5.47 -16.86
CA THR A 248 -18.32 -5.46 -15.41
C THR A 248 -19.55 -4.93 -14.68
N GLU A 249 -20.18 -5.80 -13.89
CA GLU A 249 -21.28 -5.41 -13.00
C GLU A 249 -20.75 -4.81 -11.69
N GLY A 250 -21.51 -3.88 -11.10
CA GLY A 250 -21.14 -3.29 -9.80
C GLY A 250 -19.80 -2.55 -9.86
N TYR A 251 -19.44 -2.03 -11.03
CA TYR A 251 -18.20 -1.28 -11.25
C TYR A 251 -18.36 0.18 -10.85
N ALA A 252 -17.31 0.73 -10.26
CA ALA A 252 -17.14 2.16 -10.04
C ALA A 252 -15.66 2.51 -10.12
N ALA A 253 -15.36 3.70 -10.63
CA ALA A 253 -14.05 4.34 -10.51
C ALA A 253 -14.29 5.85 -10.45
N LEU A 254 -14.94 6.31 -9.37
CA LEU A 254 -15.38 7.69 -9.21
C LEU A 254 -14.89 8.28 -7.90
N GLY A 255 -14.44 9.53 -7.95
CA GLY A 255 -14.04 10.31 -6.78
C GLY A 255 -14.67 11.69 -6.79
N GLY A 256 -15.10 12.15 -5.61
CA GLY A 256 -15.65 13.49 -5.42
C GLY A 256 -16.06 13.72 -3.98
N GLY A 257 -16.14 14.98 -3.55
CA GLY A 257 -16.59 15.35 -2.21
C GLY A 257 -15.84 14.60 -1.10
N GLY A 258 -16.53 13.64 -0.45
CA GLY A 258 -15.99 12.81 0.64
C GLY A 258 -15.67 11.36 0.30
N LEU A 259 -15.95 10.88 -0.92
CA LEU A 259 -15.87 9.46 -1.29
C LEU A 259 -15.10 9.26 -2.60
N ALA A 260 -14.09 8.39 -2.55
CA ALA A 260 -13.56 7.70 -3.71
C ALA A 260 -14.06 6.26 -3.69
N LEU A 261 -14.76 5.83 -4.74
CA LEU A 261 -15.43 4.55 -4.83
C LEU A 261 -14.86 3.74 -6.00
N PHE A 262 -14.43 2.51 -5.69
CA PHE A 262 -13.80 1.59 -6.62
C PHE A 262 -14.53 0.26 -6.64
N GLY A 263 -14.55 -0.38 -7.81
CA GLY A 263 -14.90 -1.80 -7.93
C GLY A 263 -13.72 -2.70 -7.56
N THR A 264 -14.00 -3.96 -7.22
CA THR A 264 -12.98 -4.93 -6.80
C THR A 264 -12.54 -5.88 -7.92
N ALA A 265 -12.87 -5.59 -9.18
CA ALA A 265 -12.64 -6.50 -10.31
C ALA A 265 -11.17 -6.93 -10.47
N CYS A 266 -10.24 -6.04 -10.16
CA CYS A 266 -8.79 -6.28 -10.25
C CYS A 266 -8.12 -6.40 -8.87
N LEU A 267 -8.88 -6.47 -7.77
CA LEU A 267 -8.30 -6.44 -6.43
C LEU A 267 -7.36 -7.64 -6.17
N TYR A 268 -7.58 -8.78 -6.83
CA TYR A 268 -6.73 -9.98 -6.69
C TYR A 268 -5.28 -9.77 -7.15
N THR A 269 -5.01 -8.74 -7.96
CA THR A 269 -3.65 -8.39 -8.40
C THR A 269 -2.91 -7.52 -7.39
N TRP A 270 -3.61 -6.95 -6.40
CA TRP A 270 -3.00 -6.08 -5.39
C TRP A 270 -2.26 -6.92 -4.33
N PRO A 271 -1.15 -6.43 -3.78
CA PRO A 271 -0.46 -7.12 -2.68
C PRO A 271 -1.33 -7.17 -1.42
N ALA A 272 -1.41 -8.33 -0.76
CA ALA A 272 -2.11 -8.48 0.52
C ALA A 272 -1.20 -8.17 1.73
N SER A 273 0.12 -8.11 1.51
CA SER A 273 1.12 -7.84 2.55
C SER A 273 2.30 -7.05 2.00
N VAL A 274 3.14 -6.48 2.87
CA VAL A 274 4.35 -5.75 2.47
C VAL A 274 5.31 -6.63 1.64
N LYS A 275 5.42 -7.91 2.00
CA LYS A 275 6.28 -8.88 1.30
C LYS A 275 5.81 -9.16 -0.13
N GLU A 276 4.52 -8.97 -0.41
CA GLU A 276 3.94 -9.18 -1.74
C GLU A 276 4.04 -7.95 -2.65
N ILE A 277 4.40 -6.76 -2.13
CA ILE A 277 4.40 -5.52 -2.91
C ILE A 277 5.25 -5.67 -4.17
N ILE A 278 6.52 -6.06 -4.05
CA ILE A 278 7.41 -6.20 -5.20
C ILE A 278 7.00 -7.37 -6.10
N PRO A 279 6.76 -8.60 -5.59
CA PRO A 279 6.27 -9.70 -6.41
C PRO A 279 5.04 -9.35 -7.25
N LYS A 280 4.06 -8.62 -6.68
CA LYS A 280 2.85 -8.22 -7.40
C LYS A 280 3.07 -7.08 -8.40
N LEU A 281 3.93 -6.11 -8.07
CA LEU A 281 4.25 -5.02 -9.01
C LEU A 281 5.10 -5.48 -10.20
N LEU A 282 5.87 -6.57 -10.05
CA LEU A 282 6.71 -7.16 -11.09
C LEU A 282 6.08 -8.38 -11.76
N ASP A 283 4.86 -8.78 -11.37
CA ASP A 283 4.17 -9.93 -11.95
C ASP A 283 3.77 -9.60 -13.40
N SER A 284 4.42 -10.27 -14.36
CA SER A 284 4.16 -10.13 -15.79
C SER A 284 3.23 -11.23 -16.32
N SER A 285 2.54 -11.96 -15.44
CA SER A 285 1.60 -13.00 -15.85
C SER A 285 0.39 -12.37 -16.56
N PRO A 286 0.02 -12.81 -17.77
CA PRO A 286 -1.08 -12.23 -18.51
C PRO A 286 -2.42 -12.51 -17.81
N VAL A 287 -3.29 -11.49 -17.76
CA VAL A 287 -4.65 -11.64 -17.27
C VAL A 287 -5.47 -12.47 -18.26
N ASN A 288 -6.18 -13.49 -17.77
CA ASN A 288 -7.17 -14.19 -18.59
C ASN A 288 -8.40 -13.31 -18.82
N SER A 289 -8.34 -12.50 -19.87
CA SER A 289 -9.37 -11.51 -20.26
C SER A 289 -10.74 -12.13 -20.60
N ARG A 290 -10.82 -13.45 -20.81
CA ARG A 290 -12.10 -14.15 -20.97
C ARG A 290 -12.84 -14.34 -19.66
N ARG A 291 -12.15 -14.23 -18.51
CA ARG A 291 -12.71 -14.53 -17.18
C ARG A 291 -12.57 -13.38 -16.18
N PHE A 292 -11.55 -12.54 -16.34
CA PHE A 292 -11.24 -11.45 -15.42
C PHE A 292 -11.09 -10.14 -16.18
N MET A 293 -11.42 -9.05 -15.50
CA MET A 293 -11.18 -7.71 -16.03
C MET A 293 -9.67 -7.48 -16.14
N ASP A 294 -9.25 -6.99 -17.29
CA ASP A 294 -7.89 -6.52 -17.51
C ASP A 294 -7.90 -4.99 -17.48
N ASP A 295 -7.26 -4.42 -16.45
CA ASP A 295 -7.04 -2.99 -16.28
C ASP A 295 -5.54 -2.70 -16.08
N SER A 296 -4.69 -3.52 -16.69
CA SER A 296 -3.22 -3.38 -16.65
C SER A 296 -2.68 -2.19 -17.45
N GLY A 297 -3.51 -1.62 -18.34
CA GLY A 297 -3.09 -0.63 -19.33
C GLY A 297 -2.29 -1.24 -20.49
N TYR A 298 -2.55 -2.51 -20.83
CA TYR A 298 -1.88 -3.28 -21.90
C TYR A 298 -0.37 -3.45 -21.69
N ARG A 299 0.05 -3.53 -20.42
CA ARG A 299 1.45 -3.82 -20.06
C ARG A 299 1.73 -5.31 -20.03
#